data_AF-A0A444UVU8-F1
#
_entry.id   AF-A0A444UVU8-F1
#
_cell.length_a   1.000
_cell.length_b   1.000
_cell.length_c   1.000
_cell.angle_alpha   90.00
_cell.angle_beta   90.00
_cell.angle_gamma   90.00
#
_symmetry.space_group_name_H-M   'P 1'
#
loop_
_entity.id
_entity.type
_entity.pdbx_description
1 polymer ?
#
loop_
_entity_poly.entity_id
_entity_poly.type
_entity_poly.pdbx_seq_one_letter_code
_entity_poly.pdbx_strand_id
1 'polypeptide(L)'
;MSRDTKTTVGEEIMESKVMWYPDSKKNTQMDKFRSEVNRDFGLQLANYSELYQWSVENYPEFWAEVWRFCGIVCSRMYEEVVDRTKRISDVPEWFRGSQLNYAENLLKHKDQDKIALYAAREAKEEITKVTFRELRRDVALYAAAMRKMGVKTGDRVVGEEALLYPHTA
;
A
#
# COMPACT_ATOMS: atom_id res chain seq x y z
N MET A 1 36.22 -41.42 36.51
CA MET A 1 37.05 -40.24 36.17
C MET A 1 37.50 -40.47 34.74
N SER A 2 37.24 -39.69 33.70
CA SER A 2 36.85 -38.29 33.44
C SER A 2 36.15 -38.36 32.07
N ARG A 3 34.92 -37.84 31.89
CA ARG A 3 34.63 -36.55 31.22
C ARG A 3 35.49 -36.37 29.94
N ASP A 4 34.95 -36.34 28.72
CA ASP A 4 33.82 -35.50 28.31
C ASP A 4 33.02 -36.04 27.12
N THR A 5 31.72 -35.98 27.33
CA THR A 5 30.63 -35.88 26.36
C THR A 5 30.88 -34.71 25.42
N LYS A 6 30.93 -34.96 24.10
CA LYS A 6 30.55 -33.97 23.09
C LYS A 6 29.58 -34.60 22.11
N THR A 7 28.36 -34.75 22.60
CA THR A 7 27.19 -34.61 21.73
C THR A 7 27.17 -33.15 21.28
N THR A 8 27.53 -32.90 20.03
CA THR A 8 27.14 -31.67 19.35
C THR A 8 26.48 -32.10 18.06
N VAL A 9 25.22 -32.55 18.19
CA VAL A 9 24.25 -32.47 17.11
C VAL A 9 23.88 -30.98 17.05
N GLY A 10 24.73 -30.21 16.37
CA GLY A 10 24.38 -28.91 15.84
C GLY A 10 24.20 -29.13 14.36
N GLU A 11 23.02 -29.60 13.96
CA GLU A 11 22.64 -29.68 12.55
C GLU A 11 22.84 -28.29 11.94
N GLU A 12 23.69 -28.25 10.92
CA GLU A 12 23.80 -27.18 9.96
C GLU A 12 22.39 -26.78 9.51
N ILE A 13 21.93 -25.59 9.88
CA ILE A 13 20.91 -24.89 9.10
C ILE A 13 21.63 -24.35 7.84
N MET A 14 22.19 -25.24 7.03
CA MET A 14 22.80 -24.88 5.75
C MET A 14 21.89 -25.36 4.63
N GLU A 15 21.45 -24.37 3.85
CA GLU A 15 20.55 -24.43 2.69
C GLU A 15 19.04 -24.46 3.01
N SER A 16 18.46 -23.26 3.03
CA SER A 16 17.02 -23.08 2.87
C SER A 16 16.56 -23.65 1.53
N LYS A 17 15.91 -24.81 1.54
CA LYS A 17 15.31 -25.39 0.34
C LYS A 17 14.20 -24.46 -0.17
N VAL A 18 14.35 -23.95 -1.39
CA VAL A 18 13.31 -23.17 -2.06
C VAL A 18 12.09 -24.07 -2.28
N MET A 19 10.95 -23.70 -1.67
CA MET A 19 9.73 -24.52 -1.70
C MET A 19 8.88 -24.29 -2.95
N TRP A 20 9.04 -23.13 -3.59
CA TRP A 20 8.26 -22.75 -4.75
C TRP A 20 8.97 -21.66 -5.56
N TYR A 21 8.73 -21.64 -6.87
CA TYR A 21 9.16 -20.58 -7.77
C TYR A 21 8.02 -20.19 -8.71
N PRO A 22 7.85 -18.90 -9.05
CA PRO A 22 6.86 -18.50 -10.04
C PRO A 22 7.24 -19.00 -11.43
N ASP A 23 6.25 -19.50 -12.18
CA ASP A 23 6.43 -20.02 -13.54
C ASP A 23 6.94 -18.96 -14.54
N SER A 24 6.61 -17.68 -14.30
CA SER A 24 7.12 -16.55 -15.07
C SER A 24 7.29 -15.31 -14.19
N LYS A 25 8.42 -14.64 -14.35
CA LYS A 25 8.66 -13.31 -13.75
C LYS A 25 8.15 -12.17 -14.63
N LYS A 26 7.74 -12.47 -15.87
CA LYS A 26 7.30 -11.50 -16.88
C LYS A 26 5.81 -11.19 -16.74
N ASN A 27 5.40 -10.00 -17.14
CA ASN A 27 4.00 -9.51 -17.15
C ASN A 27 3.37 -9.24 -15.77
N THR A 28 4.15 -9.24 -14.68
CA THR A 28 3.67 -8.75 -13.38
C THR A 28 3.59 -7.22 -13.38
N GLN A 29 2.86 -6.61 -12.45
CA GLN A 29 2.84 -5.14 -12.30
C GLN A 29 4.25 -4.61 -11.95
N MET A 30 5.02 -5.37 -11.16
CA MET A 30 6.40 -5.03 -10.83
C MET A 30 7.31 -5.05 -12.07
N ASP A 31 7.12 -6.02 -12.97
CA ASP A 31 7.88 -6.14 -14.21
C ASP A 31 7.57 -5.01 -15.20
N LYS A 32 6.29 -4.60 -15.26
CA LYS A 32 5.84 -3.42 -16.02
C LYS A 32 6.48 -2.15 -15.47
N PHE A 33 6.41 -1.95 -14.17
CA PHE A 33 7.03 -0.81 -13.49
C PHE A 33 8.55 -0.76 -13.75
N ARG A 34 9.27 -1.88 -13.59
CA ARG A 34 10.70 -1.99 -13.92
C ARG A 34 10.99 -1.58 -15.37
N SER A 35 10.14 -1.99 -16.30
CA SER A 35 10.29 -1.67 -17.72
C SER A 35 10.08 -0.17 -18.01
N GLU A 36 9.14 0.48 -17.30
CA GLU A 36 8.94 1.93 -17.37
C GLU A 36 10.14 2.70 -16.80
N VAL A 37 10.65 2.28 -15.63
CA VAL A 37 11.89 2.84 -15.04
C VAL A 37 13.07 2.71 -16.01
N ASN A 38 13.26 1.54 -16.62
CA ASN A 38 14.32 1.34 -17.61
C ASN A 38 14.18 2.30 -18.79
N ARG A 39 12.97 2.49 -19.31
CA ARG A 39 12.71 3.40 -20.42
C ARG A 39 13.02 4.85 -20.04
N ASP A 40 12.57 5.29 -18.88
CA ASP A 40 12.57 6.72 -18.54
C ASP A 40 13.93 7.21 -18.01
N PHE A 41 14.73 6.30 -17.44
CA PHE A 41 16.08 6.60 -16.95
C PHE A 41 17.19 6.01 -17.85
N GLY A 42 16.84 5.37 -18.97
CA GLY A 42 17.82 4.74 -19.87
C GLY A 42 18.60 3.58 -19.24
N LEU A 43 17.97 2.85 -18.31
CA LEU A 43 18.58 1.75 -17.57
C LEU A 43 18.31 0.39 -18.22
N GLN A 44 19.03 -0.64 -17.76
CA GLN A 44 18.88 -2.02 -18.20
C GLN A 44 18.72 -2.97 -17.01
N LEU A 45 17.95 -2.58 -16.01
CA LEU A 45 17.67 -3.40 -14.82
C LEU A 45 17.03 -4.70 -15.25
N ALA A 46 17.67 -5.86 -15.02
CA ALA A 46 17.26 -7.15 -15.55
C ALA A 46 16.25 -7.90 -14.65
N ASN A 47 16.25 -7.61 -13.34
CA ASN A 47 15.49 -8.35 -12.35
C ASN A 47 15.05 -7.46 -11.17
N TYR A 48 14.31 -8.05 -10.23
CA TYR A 48 13.84 -7.36 -9.04
C TYR A 48 14.97 -6.85 -8.15
N SER A 49 16.04 -7.63 -7.98
CA SER A 49 17.16 -7.24 -7.11
C SER A 49 17.86 -5.98 -7.61
N GLU A 50 18.03 -5.85 -8.93
CA GLU A 50 18.59 -4.64 -9.53
C GLU A 50 17.64 -3.44 -9.40
N LEU A 51 16.33 -3.63 -9.58
CA LEU A 51 15.34 -2.59 -9.33
C LEU A 51 15.34 -2.14 -7.87
N TYR A 52 15.46 -3.09 -6.94
CA TYR A 52 15.55 -2.81 -5.51
C TYR A 52 16.81 -2.02 -5.18
N GLN A 53 17.97 -2.42 -5.69
CA GLN A 53 19.22 -1.68 -5.47
C GLN A 53 19.10 -0.25 -5.99
N TRP A 54 18.55 -0.08 -7.20
CA TRP A 54 18.30 1.25 -7.75
C TRP A 54 17.34 2.08 -6.90
N SER A 55 16.27 1.47 -6.36
CA SER A 55 15.27 2.18 -5.57
C SER A 55 15.79 2.72 -4.24
N VAL A 56 16.75 2.03 -3.62
CA VAL A 56 17.39 2.52 -2.38
C VAL A 56 18.46 3.56 -2.67
N GLU A 57 19.18 3.47 -3.79
CA GLU A 57 20.21 4.46 -4.17
C GLU A 57 19.60 5.77 -4.70
N ASN A 58 18.45 5.68 -5.37
CA ASN A 58 17.77 6.77 -6.07
C ASN A 58 16.32 6.90 -5.58
N TYR A 59 16.13 6.92 -4.25
CA TYR A 59 14.81 6.89 -3.64
C TYR A 59 13.89 8.07 -4.03
N PRO A 60 14.35 9.32 -4.22
CA PRO A 60 13.47 10.39 -4.68
C PRO A 60 12.93 10.12 -6.09
N GLU A 61 13.79 9.68 -7.02
CA GLU A 61 13.43 9.33 -8.39
C GLU A 61 12.49 8.12 -8.41
N PHE A 62 12.80 7.08 -7.63
CA PHE A 62 11.94 5.92 -7.49
C PHE A 62 10.54 6.28 -7.00
N TRP A 63 10.42 7.11 -5.96
CA TRP A 63 9.12 7.49 -5.42
C TRP A 63 8.34 8.46 -6.34
N ALA A 64 9.03 9.31 -7.12
CA ALA A 64 8.41 10.05 -8.22
C ALA A 64 7.80 9.10 -9.26
N GLU A 65 8.52 8.03 -9.60
CA GLU A 65 8.05 7.03 -10.54
C GLU A 65 6.87 6.22 -10.02
N VAL A 66 6.90 5.81 -8.74
CA VAL A 66 5.76 5.15 -8.10
C VAL A 66 4.52 6.04 -8.13
N TRP A 67 4.67 7.34 -7.83
CA TRP A 67 3.56 8.30 -7.90
C TRP A 67 2.90 8.33 -9.28
N ARG A 68 3.73 8.39 -10.34
CA ARG A 68 3.28 8.43 -11.73
C ARG A 68 2.64 7.10 -12.15
N PHE A 69 3.31 5.98 -11.86
CA PHE A 69 2.84 4.63 -12.20
C PHE A 69 1.50 4.29 -11.55
N CYS A 70 1.32 4.65 -10.27
CA CYS A 70 0.06 4.50 -9.55
C CYS A 70 -1.04 5.49 -10.00
N GLY A 71 -0.68 6.45 -10.86
CA GLY A 71 -1.58 7.47 -11.38
C GLY A 71 -2.22 8.30 -10.26
N ILE A 72 -1.44 8.71 -9.26
CA ILE A 72 -1.93 9.49 -8.12
C ILE A 72 -2.58 10.79 -8.59
N VAL A 73 -3.82 11.00 -8.18
CA VAL A 73 -4.58 12.22 -8.45
C VAL A 73 -4.29 13.24 -7.36
N CYS A 74 -3.97 14.46 -7.74
CA CYS A 74 -3.67 15.55 -6.83
C CYS A 74 -4.22 16.86 -7.39
N SER A 75 -4.56 17.80 -6.49
CA SER A 75 -4.94 19.16 -6.86
C SER A 75 -3.74 20.08 -7.00
N ARG A 76 -2.62 19.72 -6.36
CA ARG A 76 -1.32 20.39 -6.47
C ARG A 76 -0.23 19.33 -6.52
N MET A 77 0.63 19.42 -7.53
CA MET A 77 1.79 18.54 -7.68
C MET A 77 2.86 18.88 -6.64
N TYR A 78 3.68 17.91 -6.24
CA TYR A 78 4.83 18.16 -5.37
C TYR A 78 5.87 19.05 -6.06
N GLU A 79 6.61 19.79 -5.26
CA GLU A 79 7.78 20.56 -5.67
C GLU A 79 9.07 19.74 -5.49
N GLU A 80 9.12 18.92 -4.44
CA GLU A 80 10.24 18.04 -4.12
C GLU A 80 9.72 16.73 -3.51
N VAL A 81 10.24 15.59 -3.96
CA VAL A 81 9.82 14.28 -3.42
C VAL A 81 10.34 14.10 -2.00
N VAL A 82 11.60 14.37 -1.73
CA VAL A 82 12.19 14.32 -0.39
C VAL A 82 13.55 14.98 -0.40
N ASP A 83 13.87 15.72 0.66
CA ASP A 83 15.18 16.33 0.86
C ASP A 83 16.21 15.29 1.33
N ARG A 84 17.17 14.96 0.47
CA ARG A 84 18.21 13.95 0.73
C ARG A 84 19.20 14.34 1.83
N THR A 85 19.24 15.61 2.22
CA THR A 85 20.16 16.10 3.25
C THR A 85 19.66 15.85 4.67
N LYS A 86 18.36 15.58 4.83
CA LYS A 86 17.73 15.30 6.11
C LYS A 86 17.89 13.85 6.52
N ARG A 87 18.12 13.63 7.82
CA ARG A 87 18.16 12.28 8.38
C ARG A 87 16.75 11.85 8.77
N ILE A 88 16.57 10.55 8.97
CA ILE A 88 15.28 9.99 9.43
C ILE A 88 14.85 10.56 10.80
N SER A 89 15.81 10.91 11.67
CA SER A 89 15.56 11.58 12.95
C SER A 89 14.88 12.94 12.81
N ASP A 90 15.06 13.57 11.65
CA ASP A 90 14.55 14.90 11.35
C ASP A 90 13.17 14.82 10.67
N VAL A 91 12.64 13.59 10.49
CA VAL A 91 11.35 13.25 9.89
C VAL A 91 11.17 14.00 8.56
N PRO A 92 11.92 13.60 7.50
CA PRO A 92 11.91 14.34 6.25
C PRO A 92 10.50 14.37 5.65
N GLU A 93 10.11 15.53 5.14
CA GLU A 93 8.83 15.72 4.48
C GLU A 93 8.88 15.05 3.10
N TRP A 94 7.89 14.22 2.82
CA TRP A 94 7.72 13.54 1.54
C TRP A 94 6.69 14.27 0.68
N PHE A 95 7.00 14.41 -0.61
CA PHE A 95 6.18 15.08 -1.61
C PHE A 95 5.80 16.51 -1.20
N ARG A 96 6.78 17.28 -0.71
CA ARG A 96 6.60 18.65 -0.23
C ARG A 96 5.87 19.49 -1.29
N GLY A 97 4.88 20.24 -0.83
CA GLY A 97 4.05 21.12 -1.67
C GLY A 97 2.87 20.42 -2.34
N SER A 98 2.80 19.08 -2.34
CA SER A 98 1.64 18.39 -2.91
C SER A 98 0.37 18.58 -2.07
N GLN A 99 -0.78 18.57 -2.75
CA GLN A 99 -2.09 18.49 -2.11
C GLN A 99 -2.93 17.42 -2.80
N LEU A 100 -3.42 16.46 -2.02
CA LEU A 100 -4.23 15.34 -2.51
C LEU A 100 -5.30 14.98 -1.49
N ASN A 101 -6.31 14.25 -1.94
CA ASN A 101 -7.28 13.60 -1.07
C ASN A 101 -7.15 12.08 -1.17
N TYR A 102 -7.01 11.42 -0.01
CA TYR A 102 -6.84 9.96 0.04
C TYR A 102 -8.10 9.23 -0.45
N ALA A 103 -9.29 9.63 0.02
CA ALA A 103 -10.55 9.01 -0.40
C ALA A 103 -10.81 9.19 -1.91
N GLU A 104 -10.46 10.34 -2.48
CA GLU A 104 -10.52 10.56 -3.93
C GLU A 104 -9.68 9.53 -4.69
N ASN A 105 -8.44 9.29 -4.24
CA ASN A 105 -7.55 8.33 -4.87
C ASN A 105 -8.03 6.88 -4.75
N LEU A 106 -8.73 6.52 -3.67
CA LEU A 106 -9.33 5.20 -3.51
C LEU A 106 -10.61 5.03 -4.34
N LEU A 107 -11.39 6.10 -4.53
CA LEU A 107 -12.71 6.06 -5.16
C LEU A 107 -12.70 6.43 -6.66
N LYS A 108 -11.51 6.61 -7.26
CA LYS A 108 -11.32 7.04 -8.66
C LYS A 108 -11.54 5.96 -9.73
N HIS A 109 -12.05 4.78 -9.37
CA HIS A 109 -12.21 3.69 -10.33
C HIS A 109 -13.07 4.12 -11.52
N LYS A 110 -12.59 3.89 -12.75
CA LYS A 110 -13.24 4.41 -13.97
C LYS A 110 -14.64 3.84 -14.19
N ASP A 111 -14.80 2.56 -13.88
CA ASP A 111 -16.08 1.87 -13.95
C ASP A 111 -16.75 1.91 -12.57
N GLN A 112 -17.82 2.70 -12.47
CA GLN A 112 -18.52 2.94 -11.21
C GLN A 112 -19.46 1.78 -10.81
N ASP A 113 -19.78 0.89 -11.75
CA ASP A 113 -20.70 -0.24 -11.50
C ASP A 113 -19.93 -1.52 -11.10
N LYS A 114 -18.58 -1.50 -11.12
CA LYS A 114 -17.78 -2.56 -10.51
C LYS A 114 -17.94 -2.60 -8.99
N ILE A 115 -17.84 -3.81 -8.45
CA ILE A 115 -17.82 -4.05 -7.01
C ILE A 115 -16.53 -3.49 -6.41
N ALA A 116 -16.69 -2.60 -5.43
CA ALA A 116 -15.62 -2.04 -4.63
C ALA A 116 -15.41 -2.84 -3.33
N LEU A 117 -16.49 -3.33 -2.71
CA LEU A 117 -16.45 -4.07 -1.46
C LEU A 117 -17.29 -5.33 -1.52
N TYR A 118 -16.74 -6.42 -0.97
CA TYR A 118 -17.46 -7.64 -0.63
C TYR A 118 -17.51 -7.72 0.90
N ALA A 119 -18.70 -7.56 1.47
CA ALA A 119 -18.91 -7.64 2.91
C ALA A 119 -19.55 -8.99 3.26
N ALA A 120 -18.77 -9.82 3.94
CA ALA A 120 -19.22 -11.07 4.56
C ALA A 120 -19.57 -10.83 6.03
N ARG A 121 -20.55 -11.57 6.56
CA ARG A 121 -20.97 -11.51 7.96
C ARG A 121 -21.09 -12.92 8.52
N GLU A 122 -20.79 -13.08 9.79
CA GLU A 122 -21.02 -14.36 10.48
C GLU A 122 -22.50 -14.75 10.39
N ALA A 123 -22.77 -16.05 10.28
CA ALA A 123 -24.11 -16.64 10.14
C ALA A 123 -24.94 -16.16 8.93
N LYS A 124 -24.32 -15.48 7.95
CA LYS A 124 -24.95 -15.18 6.66
C LYS A 124 -24.10 -15.71 5.51
N GLU A 125 -24.68 -16.60 4.71
CA GLU A 125 -24.04 -17.11 3.50
C GLU A 125 -23.96 -16.06 2.38
N GLU A 126 -24.87 -15.09 2.38
CA GLU A 126 -24.92 -14.07 1.35
C GLU A 126 -23.84 -12.99 1.56
N ILE A 127 -23.00 -12.83 0.55
CA ILE A 127 -22.01 -11.75 0.48
C ILE A 127 -22.68 -10.49 -0.04
N THR A 128 -22.72 -9.43 0.78
CA THR A 128 -23.17 -8.12 0.34
C THR A 128 -22.12 -7.51 -0.58
N LYS A 129 -22.54 -7.04 -1.75
CA LYS A 129 -21.66 -6.39 -2.74
C LYS A 129 -22.00 -4.91 -2.79
N VAL A 130 -20.97 -4.07 -2.71
CA VAL A 130 -21.11 -2.61 -2.83
C VAL A 130 -20.31 -2.15 -4.03
N THR A 131 -20.96 -1.46 -4.96
CA THR A 131 -20.32 -0.88 -6.14
C THR A 131 -19.49 0.36 -5.78
N PHE A 132 -18.56 0.76 -6.66
CA PHE A 132 -17.84 2.04 -6.50
C PHE A 132 -18.81 3.23 -6.44
N ARG A 133 -19.90 3.20 -7.21
CA ARG A 133 -20.95 4.23 -7.20
C ARG A 133 -21.60 4.36 -5.82
N GLU A 134 -22.03 3.25 -5.23
CA GLU A 134 -22.67 3.21 -3.92
C GLU A 134 -21.70 3.64 -2.83
N LEU A 135 -20.48 3.10 -2.84
CA LEU A 135 -19.46 3.47 -1.87
C LEU A 135 -19.15 4.97 -1.94
N ARG A 136 -19.03 5.54 -3.14
CA ARG A 136 -18.80 6.97 -3.33
C ARG A 136 -19.95 7.82 -2.81
N ARG A 137 -21.19 7.40 -3.05
CA ARG A 137 -22.39 8.07 -2.52
C ARG A 137 -22.38 8.06 -0.99
N ASP A 138 -22.11 6.91 -0.38
CA ASP A 138 -22.17 6.74 1.07
C ASP A 138 -21.04 7.54 1.75
N VAL A 139 -19.82 7.49 1.21
CA VAL A 139 -18.71 8.33 1.69
C VAL A 139 -19.05 9.82 1.59
N ALA A 140 -19.67 10.27 0.50
CA ALA A 140 -20.09 11.66 0.36
C ALA A 140 -21.16 12.05 1.39
N LEU A 141 -22.11 11.16 1.68
CA LEU A 141 -23.15 11.37 2.68
C LEU A 141 -22.54 11.52 4.09
N TYR A 142 -21.68 10.60 4.51
CA TYR A 142 -21.02 10.68 5.82
C TYR A 142 -20.12 11.91 5.93
N ALA A 143 -19.35 12.23 4.88
CA ALA A 143 -18.52 13.42 4.86
C ALA A 143 -19.36 14.71 4.98
N ALA A 144 -20.54 14.76 4.35
CA ALA A 144 -21.46 15.89 4.49
C ALA A 144 -22.04 15.99 5.90
N ALA A 145 -22.44 14.87 6.51
CA ALA A 145 -22.93 14.81 7.87
C ALA A 145 -21.86 15.27 8.88
N MET A 146 -20.62 14.79 8.76
CA MET A 146 -19.50 15.21 9.60
C MET A 146 -19.21 16.70 9.48
N ARG A 147 -19.21 17.26 8.26
CA ARG A 147 -19.08 18.71 8.05
C ARG A 147 -20.22 19.49 8.72
N LYS A 148 -21.46 18.99 8.63
CA LYS A 148 -22.63 19.61 9.30
C LYS A 148 -22.50 19.58 10.83
N MET A 149 -21.86 18.55 11.38
CA MET A 149 -21.55 18.45 12.81
C MET A 149 -20.34 19.31 13.23
N GLY A 150 -19.71 20.01 12.29
CA GLY A 150 -18.62 20.95 12.57
C GLY A 150 -17.21 20.37 12.48
N VAL A 151 -17.04 19.13 11.99
CA VAL A 151 -15.73 18.50 11.77
C VAL A 151 -14.94 19.27 10.71
N LYS A 152 -13.68 19.58 11.01
CA LYS A 152 -12.74 20.33 10.16
C LYS A 152 -11.45 19.55 9.91
N THR A 153 -10.66 20.02 8.93
CA THR A 153 -9.31 19.49 8.70
C THR A 153 -8.46 19.62 9.96
N GLY A 154 -7.85 18.52 10.38
CA GLY A 154 -7.05 18.44 11.62
C GLY A 154 -7.80 17.89 12.83
N ASP A 155 -9.12 17.78 12.75
CA ASP A 155 -9.91 17.10 13.80
C ASP A 155 -9.71 15.59 13.74
N ARG A 156 -9.76 14.95 14.92
CA ARG A 156 -9.68 13.50 15.05
C ARG A 156 -11.09 12.94 15.26
N VAL A 157 -11.42 11.90 14.51
CA VAL A 157 -12.70 11.19 14.61
C VAL A 157 -12.41 9.75 15.04
N VAL A 158 -13.09 9.29 16.09
CA VAL A 158 -12.96 7.91 16.60
C VAL A 158 -14.20 7.13 16.17
N GLY A 159 -14.01 5.92 15.66
CA GLY A 159 -15.07 4.96 15.41
C GLY A 159 -15.02 3.86 16.47
N GLU A 160 -16.18 3.51 17.03
CA GLU A 160 -16.36 2.31 17.84
C GLU A 160 -17.19 1.31 17.03
N GLU A 161 -16.68 0.08 16.89
CA GLU A 161 -17.43 -1.03 16.33
C GLU A 161 -17.93 -1.90 17.49
N ALA A 162 -19.21 -1.80 17.81
CA ALA A 162 -19.81 -2.64 18.83
C ALA A 162 -20.13 -4.03 18.27
N LEU A 163 -19.50 -5.07 18.82
CA LEU A 163 -19.90 -6.46 18.60
C LEU A 163 -21.20 -6.70 19.38
N LEU A 164 -22.35 -6.56 18.70
CA LEU A 164 -23.63 -6.94 19.26
C LEU A 164 -23.71 -8.47 19.31
N TYR A 165 -23.33 -9.06 20.45
CA TYR A 165 -23.70 -10.42 20.76
C TYR A 165 -25.22 -10.48 20.94
N PRO A 166 -25.95 -11.35 20.20
CA PRO A 166 -27.36 -11.54 20.45
C PRO A 166 -27.52 -12.17 21.84
N HIS A 167 -28.13 -11.43 22.78
CA HIS A 167 -28.63 -12.02 24.01
C HIS A 167 -29.73 -13.02 23.63
N THR A 168 -29.45 -14.31 23.77
CA THR A 168 -30.49 -15.34 23.80
C THR A 168 -31.29 -15.15 25.09
N ALA A 169 -32.57 -14.79 24.95
CA ALA A 169 -33.58 -14.83 26.01
C ALA A 169 -34.16 -16.25 26.11
#